data_AF-A0AAD5D158-F1
#
_entry.id   AF-A0AAD5D158-F1
#
_cell.length_a   1.000
_cell.length_b   1.000
_cell.length_c   1.000
_cell.angle_alpha   90.00
_cell.angle_beta   90.00
_cell.angle_gamma   90.00
#
_symmetry.space_group_name_H-M   'P 1'
#
loop_
_entity.id
_entity.type
_entity.pdbx_description
1 polymer ?
#
loop_
_entity_poly.entity_id
_entity_poly.type
_entity_poly.pdbx_seq_one_letter_code
_entity_poly.pdbx_strand_id
1 'polypeptide(L)'
;YVYKVCPFKEATQEEGHSTTRLGQWEKFDESHRVMLFTNGDKCWNGPQRSLTVRLRCGSKVELADIDEPSRCEYSALLTTPALCQEGRLKELEDKLEAVNKDQPQGHDEL
;
A
#
# COMPACT_ATOMS: atom_id res chain seq x y z
N TYR A 1 -1.73 9.84 -16.20
CA TYR A 1 -2.54 8.68 -15.79
C TYR A 1 -3.13 8.95 -14.41
N VAL A 2 -4.39 8.57 -14.16
CA VAL A 2 -5.06 8.65 -12.85
C VAL A 2 -5.42 7.24 -12.41
N TYR A 3 -5.00 6.85 -11.21
CA TYR A 3 -5.32 5.54 -10.65
C TYR A 3 -6.49 5.65 -9.69
N LYS A 4 -7.45 4.74 -9.81
CA LYS A 4 -8.61 4.65 -8.92
C LYS A 4 -8.68 3.26 -8.33
N VAL A 5 -8.90 3.22 -7.01
CA VAL A 5 -9.08 1.98 -6.26
C VAL A 5 -10.43 2.08 -5.56
N CYS A 6 -11.36 1.20 -5.93
CA CYS A 6 -12.66 1.05 -5.30
C CYS A 6 -12.65 -0.26 -4.49
N PRO A 7 -12.49 -0.20 -3.15
CA PRO A 7 -12.53 -1.40 -2.31
C PRO A 7 -13.79 -2.22 -2.59
N PHE A 8 -13.66 -3.56 -2.59
CA PHE A 8 -14.76 -4.50 -2.87
C PHE A 8 -15.35 -4.46 -4.29
N LYS A 9 -14.75 -3.69 -5.20
CA LYS A 9 -15.20 -3.61 -6.59
C LYS A 9 -14.07 -3.82 -7.59
N GLU A 10 -13.31 -2.78 -7.91
CA GLU A 10 -12.30 -2.81 -8.97
C GLU A 10 -11.26 -1.70 -8.81
N ALA A 11 -10.13 -1.85 -9.50
CA ALA A 11 -9.10 -0.83 -9.66
C ALA A 11 -8.87 -0.53 -11.14
N THR A 12 -8.70 0.75 -11.47
CA THR A 12 -8.55 1.24 -12.85
C THR A 12 -7.41 2.25 -12.98
N GLN A 13 -6.85 2.32 -14.17
CA GLN A 13 -5.95 3.37 -14.63
C GLN A 13 -6.64 4.13 -15.77
N GLU A 14 -6.81 5.43 -15.60
CA GLU A 14 -7.46 6.31 -16.57
C GLU A 14 -6.43 7.24 -17.23
N GLU A 15 -6.49 7.32 -18.56
CA GLU A 15 -5.67 8.21 -19.38
C GLU A 15 -6.56 8.89 -20.44
N GLY A 16 -6.96 10.13 -20.17
CA GLY A 16 -7.87 10.87 -21.05
C GLY A 16 -9.22 10.15 -21.17
N HIS A 17 -9.50 9.59 -22.35
CA HIS A 17 -10.72 8.82 -22.65
C HIS A 17 -10.54 7.30 -22.53
N SER A 18 -9.34 6.83 -22.25
CA SER A 18 -9.03 5.40 -22.12
C SER A 18 -9.04 4.98 -20.65
N THR A 19 -9.71 3.87 -20.35
CA THR A 19 -9.71 3.25 -19.03
C THR A 19 -9.19 1.83 -19.15
N THR A 20 -8.11 1.53 -18.43
CA THR A 20 -7.55 0.18 -18.30
C THR A 20 -7.92 -0.37 -16.92
N ARG A 21 -8.53 -1.54 -16.87
CA ARG A 21 -8.81 -2.24 -15.60
C ARG A 21 -7.54 -2.94 -15.12
N LEU A 22 -7.13 -2.62 -13.90
CA LEU A 22 -6.00 -3.24 -13.23
C LEU A 22 -6.40 -4.48 -12.45
N GLY A 23 -7.68 -4.63 -12.11
CA GLY A 23 -8.21 -5.84 -11.49
C GLY A 23 -9.56 -5.61 -10.82
N GLN A 24 -10.31 -6.69 -10.61
CA GLN A 24 -11.45 -6.76 -9.72
C GLN A 24 -10.97 -7.11 -8.31
N TRP A 25 -11.64 -6.58 -7.30
CA TRP A 25 -11.33 -6.94 -5.92
C TRP A 25 -11.53 -8.44 -5.70
N GLU A 26 -10.52 -9.10 -5.14
CA GLU A 26 -10.57 -10.54 -4.85
C GLU A 26 -10.71 -10.81 -3.36
N LYS A 27 -9.76 -10.32 -2.56
CA LYS A 27 -9.73 -10.56 -1.11
C LYS A 27 -8.83 -9.56 -0.39
N PHE A 28 -8.94 -9.61 0.93
CA PHE A 28 -7.89 -9.09 1.82
C PHE A 28 -6.85 -10.17 2.15
N ASP A 29 -5.63 -9.73 2.41
CA ASP A 29 -4.53 -10.55 2.90
C ASP A 29 -3.77 -9.82 4.03
N GLU A 30 -2.79 -10.49 4.63
CA GLU A 30 -1.92 -9.98 5.71
C GLU A 30 -2.73 -9.31 6.84
N SER A 31 -3.75 -10.00 7.37
CA SER A 31 -4.64 -9.48 8.42
C SER A 31 -5.35 -8.17 8.04
N HIS A 32 -5.92 -8.12 6.83
CA HIS A 32 -6.62 -6.96 6.28
C HIS A 32 -5.73 -5.75 6.01
N ARG A 33 -4.42 -5.95 5.84
CA ARG A 33 -3.46 -4.89 5.49
C ARG A 33 -3.13 -4.86 4.01
N VAL A 34 -3.55 -5.86 3.24
CA VAL A 34 -3.34 -5.90 1.79
C VAL A 34 -4.66 -6.16 1.09
N MET A 35 -4.99 -5.37 0.08
CA MET A 35 -6.07 -5.63 -0.86
C MET A 35 -5.50 -6.17 -2.16
N LEU A 36 -6.04 -7.30 -2.61
CA LEU A 36 -5.65 -7.91 -3.88
C LEU A 36 -6.72 -7.65 -4.92
N PHE A 37 -6.29 -7.10 -6.06
CA PHE A 37 -7.10 -6.91 -7.25
C PHE A 37 -6.53 -7.75 -8.39
N THR A 38 -7.32 -8.66 -8.95
CA THR A 38 -6.88 -9.61 -9.97
C THR A 38 -7.85 -9.65 -11.15
N ASN A 39 -7.53 -10.38 -12.22
CA ASN A 39 -8.37 -10.50 -13.42
C ASN A 39 -8.67 -9.14 -14.09
N GLY A 40 -7.66 -8.27 -14.17
CA GLY A 40 -7.71 -7.03 -14.94
C GLY A 40 -7.65 -7.26 -16.45
N ASP A 41 -7.60 -6.18 -17.23
CA ASP A 41 -7.57 -6.27 -18.68
C ASP A 41 -6.32 -6.99 -19.20
N LYS A 42 -6.48 -7.72 -20.30
CA LYS A 42 -5.41 -8.50 -20.93
C LYS A 42 -4.21 -7.61 -21.25
N CYS A 43 -3.04 -8.02 -20.75
CA CYS A 43 -1.77 -7.41 -21.07
C CYS A 43 -1.14 -8.07 -22.30
N TRP A 44 -0.49 -7.30 -23.16
CA TRP A 44 0.27 -7.88 -24.25
C TRP A 44 1.56 -8.50 -23.71
N ASN A 45 1.78 -9.79 -24.00
CA ASN A 45 2.98 -10.52 -23.57
C ASN A 45 3.25 -10.43 -22.06
N GLY A 46 2.18 -10.56 -21.27
CA GLY A 46 2.18 -10.54 -19.81
C GLY A 46 0.92 -11.21 -19.26
N PRO A 47 0.80 -11.34 -17.93
CA PRO A 47 -0.38 -11.88 -17.28
C PRO A 47 -1.60 -10.94 -17.47
N GLN A 48 -2.76 -11.38 -17.00
CA GLN A 48 -3.85 -10.42 -16.76
C GLN A 48 -3.38 -9.38 -15.76
N ARG A 49 -3.74 -8.10 -15.98
CA ARG A 49 -3.34 -7.05 -15.05
C ARG A 49 -3.81 -7.36 -13.63
N SER A 50 -2.97 -7.02 -12.67
CA SER A 50 -3.27 -7.16 -11.24
C SER A 50 -2.73 -5.95 -10.48
N LEU A 51 -3.37 -5.61 -9.36
CA LEU A 51 -2.91 -4.56 -8.46
C LEU A 51 -2.92 -5.06 -7.02
N THR A 52 -1.79 -4.91 -6.34
CA THR A 52 -1.65 -5.16 -4.91
C THR A 52 -1.61 -3.84 -4.17
N VAL A 53 -2.60 -3.57 -3.31
CA VAL A 53 -2.66 -2.33 -2.53
C VAL A 53 -2.33 -2.64 -1.07
N ARG A 54 -1.19 -2.16 -0.59
CA ARG A 54 -0.83 -2.21 0.83
C ARG A 54 -1.52 -1.06 1.56
N LEU A 55 -2.06 -1.33 2.73
CA LEU A 55 -2.78 -0.37 3.54
C LEU A 55 -1.90 0.10 4.71
N ARG A 56 -1.82 1.42 4.91
CA ARG A 56 -1.16 2.02 6.07
C ARG A 56 -2.09 2.97 6.82
N CYS A 57 -1.85 3.11 8.13
CA CYS A 57 -2.50 4.15 8.91
C CYS A 57 -2.03 5.53 8.44
N GLY A 58 -2.97 6.45 8.32
CA GLY A 58 -2.70 7.89 8.23
C GLY A 58 -3.98 8.71 8.20
N SER A 59 -3.86 10.03 8.21
CA SER A 59 -4.99 10.93 8.48
C SER A 59 -5.99 11.06 7.33
N LYS A 60 -5.59 10.75 6.11
CA LYS A 60 -6.41 10.89 4.90
C LYS A 60 -6.42 9.61 4.09
N VAL A 61 -7.51 9.40 3.35
CA VAL A 61 -7.62 8.32 2.37
C VAL A 61 -6.92 8.75 1.08
N GLU A 62 -5.72 8.25 0.86
CA GLU A 62 -4.87 8.67 -0.27
C GLU A 62 -4.10 7.47 -0.82
N LEU A 63 -4.07 7.33 -2.15
CA LEU A 63 -3.27 6.35 -2.86
C LEU A 63 -1.94 6.99 -3.29
N ALA A 64 -0.83 6.37 -2.94
CA ALA A 64 0.53 6.83 -3.19
C ALA A 64 1.43 5.65 -3.58
N ASP A 65 2.69 5.95 -3.93
CA ASP A 65 3.75 4.98 -4.18
C ASP A 65 3.30 3.86 -5.13
N ILE A 66 2.73 4.25 -6.27
CA ILE A 66 2.27 3.31 -7.29
C ILE A 66 3.41 2.98 -8.25
N ASP A 67 3.72 1.69 -8.34
CA ASP A 67 4.81 1.14 -9.14
C ASP A 67 4.34 -0.07 -9.95
N GLU A 68 5.05 -0.36 -11.04
CA GLU A 68 4.90 -1.57 -11.85
C GLU A 68 6.17 -2.44 -11.67
N PRO A 69 6.30 -3.19 -10.56
CA PRO A 69 7.49 -4.00 -10.28
C PRO A 69 7.73 -5.11 -11.32
N SER A 70 6.67 -5.59 -11.97
CA SER A 70 6.71 -6.55 -13.07
C SER A 70 5.66 -6.15 -14.10
N ARG A 71 5.84 -6.56 -15.36
CA ARG A 71 4.94 -6.18 -16.45
C ARG A 71 3.49 -6.51 -16.11
N CYS A 72 2.64 -5.49 -16.11
CA CYS A 72 1.21 -5.58 -15.83
C CYS A 72 0.85 -6.04 -14.40
N GLU A 73 1.82 -6.09 -13.50
CA GLU A 73 1.61 -6.31 -12.07
C GLU A 73 1.95 -5.00 -11.36
N TYR A 74 0.94 -4.42 -10.71
CA TYR A 74 1.06 -3.13 -10.05
C TYR A 74 1.10 -3.30 -8.54
N SER A 75 1.83 -2.42 -7.86
CA SER A 75 1.81 -2.27 -6.40
C SER A 75 1.53 -0.83 -6.04
N ALA A 76 0.74 -0.60 -4.99
CA ALA A 76 0.47 0.74 -4.48
C ALA A 76 0.32 0.75 -2.97
N LEU A 77 0.44 1.94 -2.37
CA LEU A 77 0.26 2.17 -0.95
C LEU A 77 -0.95 3.08 -0.72
N LEU A 78 -1.96 2.59 -0.02
CA LEU A 78 -3.13 3.36 0.37
C LEU A 78 -3.08 3.70 1.85
N THR A 79 -3.11 5.00 2.13
CA THR A 79 -3.20 5.55 3.49
C THR A 79 -4.67 5.63 3.88
N THR A 80 -5.03 5.26 5.11
CA THR A 80 -6.41 5.38 5.60
C THR A 80 -6.47 5.51 7.13
N PRO A 81 -7.37 6.35 7.68
CA PRO A 81 -7.57 6.45 9.13
C PRO A 81 -8.17 5.17 9.72
N ALA A 82 -8.81 4.32 8.91
CA ALA A 82 -9.42 3.07 9.36
C ALA A 82 -8.42 2.06 9.93
N LEU A 83 -7.13 2.17 9.61
CA LEU A 83 -6.07 1.33 10.17
C LEU A 83 -5.36 1.93 11.39
N CYS A 84 -5.73 3.14 11.79
CA CYS A 84 -5.16 3.78 12.95
C CYS A 84 -5.83 3.24 14.21
N GLN A 85 -5.03 2.71 15.14
CA GLN A 85 -5.49 2.22 16.43
C GLN A 85 -5.10 3.23 17.51
N GLU A 86 -6.06 3.63 18.32
CA GLU A 86 -5.82 4.43 19.52
C GLU A 86 -4.95 3.61 20.49
N GLY A 87 -3.71 4.07 20.74
CA GLY A 87 -2.72 3.38 21.56
C GLY A 87 -1.45 2.92 20.81
N ARG A 88 -1.54 2.65 19.49
CA ARG A 88 -0.35 2.24 18.71
C ARG A 88 0.73 3.31 18.63
N LEU A 89 0.35 4.58 18.65
CA LEU A 89 1.30 5.70 18.66
C LEU A 89 2.11 5.68 19.97
N LYS A 90 1.43 5.56 21.10
CA LYS A 90 2.06 5.51 22.42
C LYS A 90 2.98 4.31 22.57
N GLU A 91 2.56 3.13 22.11
CA GLU A 91 3.42 1.95 22.10
C GLU A 91 4.70 2.13 21.25
N LEU A 92 4.61 2.87 20.13
CA LEU A 92 5.76 3.16 19.29
C LEU A 92 6.69 4.19 19.95
N GLU A 93 6.13 5.19 20.62
CA GLU A 93 6.88 6.18 21.41
C GLU A 93 7.64 5.49 22.56
N ASP A 94 6.94 4.68 23.36
CA ASP A 94 7.54 3.93 24.47
C ASP A 94 8.68 3.00 23.98
N LYS A 95 8.50 2.35 22.83
CA LYS A 95 9.54 1.50 22.21
C LYS A 95 10.72 2.31 21.69
N LEU A 96 10.49 3.48 21.10
CA LEU A 96 11.56 4.34 20.61
C LEU A 96 12.40 4.89 21.77
N GLU A 97 11.75 5.28 22.87
CA GLU A 97 12.43 5.69 24.10
C GLU A 97 13.28 4.57 24.70
N ALA A 98 12.75 3.34 24.74
CA ALA A 98 13.50 2.18 25.21
C ALA A 98 14.76 1.92 24.35
N VAL A 99 14.61 1.94 23.01
CA VAL A 99 15.74 1.75 22.08
C VAL A 99 16.81 2.84 22.25
N ASN A 100 16.42 4.10 22.39
CA ASN A 100 17.37 5.19 22.59
C ASN A 100 18.10 5.10 23.94
N LYS A 101 17.48 4.51 24.97
CA LYS A 101 18.08 4.31 26.29
C LYS A 101 19.09 3.16 26.32
N ASP A 102 18.90 2.16 25.46
CA ASP A 102 19.84 1.05 25.25
C ASP A 102 20.99 1.40 24.29
N GLN A 103 21.02 2.62 23.72
CA GLN A 103 22.16 3.08 22.93
C GLN A 103 23.35 3.36 23.88
N PRO A 104 24.46 2.61 23.77
CA PRO A 104 25.62 2.85 24.63
C PRO A 104 26.15 4.27 24.38
N GLN A 105 26.21 5.08 25.44
CA GLN A 105 26.99 6.31 25.45
C GLN A 105 28.47 5.92 25.35
N GLY A 106 29.11 6.25 24.24
CA GLY A 106 30.57 6.32 24.16
C GLY A 106 31.21 5.44 23.10
N HIS A 107 31.66 6.09 22.02
CA HIS A 107 33.02 5.86 21.54
C HIS A 107 33.62 7.24 21.26
N ASP A 108 34.05 7.90 22.34
CA ASP A 108 35.16 8.84 22.29
C ASP A 108 36.41 7.98 22.09
N GLU A 109 37.00 8.02 20.90
CA GLU A 109 38.41 7.66 20.73
C GLU A 109 39.10 8.79 19.96
N LEU A 110 39.87 9.56 20.74
CA LEU A 110 41.05 10.40 20.45
C LEU A 110 41.31 10.84 19.00
#